data_AF-L9XMJ0-F1
#
_entry.id   AF-L9XMJ0-F1
#
_cell.length_a   1.000
_cell.length_b   1.000
_cell.length_c   1.000
_cell.angle_alpha   90.00
_cell.angle_beta   90.00
_cell.angle_gamma   90.00
#
_symmetry.space_group_name_H-M   'P 1'
#
loop_
_entity.id
_entity.type
_entity.pdbx_description
1 polymer ?
#
loop_
_entity_poly.entity_id
_entity_poly.type
_entity_poly.pdbx_seq_one_letter_code
_entity_poly.pdbx_strand_id
1 'polypeptide(L)' 'MADSDWVRFSRQHINARCKTLVEYGLLVHLGNGVYDITRTGEQYLAGDLDARGLDPE' A
#
# COMPACT_ATOMS: atom_id res chain seq x y z
N MET A 1 5.54 -15.58 -5.11
CA MET A 1 5.51 -14.18 -5.63
C MET A 1 6.49 -13.95 -6.76
N ALA A 2 7.73 -14.49 -6.73
CA ALA A 2 8.62 -14.43 -7.90
C ALA A 2 8.11 -15.27 -9.09
N ASP A 3 7.27 -16.28 -8.84
CA ASP A 3 6.61 -17.14 -9.85
C ASP A 3 5.09 -16.91 -9.98
N SER A 4 4.57 -15.74 -9.56
CA SER A 4 3.14 -15.47 -9.70
C SER A 4 2.93 -14.59 -10.94
N ASP A 5 2.26 -15.11 -11.98
CA ASP A 5 1.90 -14.33 -13.19
C ASP A 5 1.12 -13.04 -12.89
N TRP A 6 0.55 -12.94 -11.70
CA TRP A 6 -0.28 -11.85 -11.22
C TRP A 6 0.49 -10.61 -10.78
N VAL A 7 1.73 -10.75 -10.32
CA VAL A 7 2.49 -9.62 -9.73
C VAL A 7 3.91 -9.61 -10.29
N ARG A 8 4.14 -8.67 -11.22
CA ARG A 8 5.41 -8.51 -11.95
C ARG A 8 6.52 -7.83 -11.13
N PHE A 9 6.25 -7.46 -9.89
CA PHE A 9 7.18 -6.72 -9.04
C PHE A 9 7.82 -7.62 -8.00
N SER A 10 9.10 -7.36 -7.70
CA SER A 10 9.80 -8.09 -6.65
C SER A 10 9.17 -7.83 -5.28
N ARG A 11 9.30 -8.78 -4.36
CA ARG A 11 8.85 -8.63 -2.96
C ARG A 11 9.43 -7.38 -2.30
N GLN A 12 10.69 -7.06 -2.59
CA GLN A 12 11.36 -5.87 -2.06
C GLN A 12 10.74 -4.58 -2.60
N HIS A 13 10.42 -4.53 -3.90
CA HIS A 13 9.73 -3.39 -4.50
C HIS A 13 8.35 -3.19 -3.86
N ILE A 14 7.56 -4.26 -3.74
CA ILE A 14 6.22 -4.20 -3.10
C ILE A 14 6.34 -3.71 -1.66
N ASN A 15 7.28 -4.26 -0.87
CA ASN A 15 7.47 -3.85 0.52
C ASN A 15 7.79 -2.37 0.66
N ALA A 16 8.65 -1.82 -0.21
CA ALA A 16 8.98 -0.40 -0.22
C ALA A 16 7.74 0.46 -0.50
N ARG A 17 6.92 0.08 -1.49
CA ARG A 17 5.67 0.80 -1.81
C ARG A 17 4.65 0.72 -0.68
N CYS A 18 4.46 -0.46 -0.08
CA CYS A 18 3.55 -0.62 1.05
C CYS A 18 3.99 0.20 2.27
N LYS A 19 5.29 0.32 2.54
CA LYS A 19 5.80 1.20 3.61
C LYS A 19 5.44 2.66 3.38
N THR A 20 5.63 3.18 2.15
CA THR A 20 5.19 4.54 1.81
C THR A 20 3.68 4.68 2.04
N LEU A 21 2.85 3.73 1.60
CA LEU A 21 1.41 3.81 1.82
C LEU A 21 1.01 3.78 3.30
N VAL A 22 1.80 3.13 4.17
CA VAL A 22 1.62 3.19 5.62
C VAL A 22 1.94 4.59 6.16
N GLU A 23 2.99 5.24 5.67
CA GLU A 23 3.33 6.63 6.07
C GLU A 23 2.18 7.60 5.79
N TYR A 24 1.35 7.35 4.77
CA TYR A 24 0.18 8.18 4.44
C TYR A 24 -1.15 7.65 5.02
N GLY A 25 -1.11 6.68 5.94
CA GLY A 25 -2.32 6.12 6.58
C GLY A 25 -3.23 5.32 5.63
N LEU A 26 -2.73 4.92 4.45
CA LEU A 26 -3.50 4.16 3.45
C LEU A 26 -3.46 2.65 3.69
N LEU A 27 -2.44 2.16 4.41
CA LEU A 27 -2.29 0.77 4.83
C LEU A 27 -1.91 0.69 6.31
N VAL A 28 -2.15 -0.46 6.94
CA VAL A 28 -1.60 -0.82 8.24
C VAL A 28 -0.62 -1.97 8.08
N HIS A 29 0.57 -1.87 8.68
CA HIS A 29 1.54 -2.96 8.70
C HIS A 29 1.29 -3.87 9.91
N LEU A 30 0.90 -5.11 9.65
CA LEU A 30 0.61 -6.13 10.67
C LEU A 30 1.85 -6.95 11.07
N GLY A 31 3.00 -6.75 10.40
CA GLY A 31 4.25 -7.46 10.65
C GLY A 31 4.58 -8.51 9.58
N ASN A 32 5.85 -8.91 9.48
CA ASN A 32 6.34 -9.92 8.52
C ASN A 32 5.97 -9.65 7.05
N GLY A 33 5.78 -8.39 6.66
CA GLY A 33 5.37 -8.01 5.31
C GLY A 33 3.89 -8.27 5.02
N VAL A 34 3.08 -8.51 6.06
CA VAL A 34 1.62 -8.51 5.99
C VAL A 34 1.12 -7.09 6.17
N TYR A 35 0.23 -6.67 5.27
CA TYR A 35 -0.40 -5.36 5.28
C TYR A 35 -1.90 -5.55 5.17
N ASP A 36 -2.65 -4.65 5.82
CA ASP A 36 -4.10 -4.55 5.68
C ASP A 36 -4.47 -3.18 5.11
N ILE A 37 -5.60 -3.11 4.40
CA ILE A 37 -6.05 -1.87 3.77
C ILE A 37 -6.91 -1.05 4.75
N THR A 38 -6.67 0.26 4.82
CA THR A 38 -7.51 1.15 5.63
C THR A 38 -8.71 1.62 4.82
N ARG A 39 -9.74 2.15 5.48
CA ARG A 39 -10.88 2.77 4.78
C ARG A 39 -10.45 3.90 3.86
N THR A 40 -9.41 4.65 4.23
CA THR A 40 -8.80 5.70 3.40
C THR A 40 -8.08 5.09 2.19
N GLY A 41 -7.37 3.98 2.39
CA GLY A 41 -6.77 3.19 1.31
C GLY A 41 -7.79 2.67 0.30
N GLU A 42 -8.94 2.17 0.76
CA GLU A 42 -10.03 1.72 -0.12
C GLU A 42 -10.56 2.88 -0.99
N GLN A 43 -10.81 4.04 -0.38
CA GLN A 43 -11.26 5.25 -1.09
C GLN A 43 -10.22 5.73 -2.12
N TYR A 44 -8.93 5.66 -1.78
CA TYR A 44 -7.85 5.98 -2.72
C TYR A 44 -7.88 5.04 -3.94
N LEU A 45 -8.03 3.74 -3.73
CA LEU A 45 -8.11 2.76 -4.83
C LEU A 45 -9.38 2.91 -5.67
N ALA A 46 -10.50 3.31 -5.05
CA ALA A 46 -11.76 3.61 -5.74
C ALA A 46 -11.69 4.92 -6.56
N GLY A 47 -10.68 5.77 -6.31
CA GLY A 47 -10.56 7.10 -6.91
C GLY A 47 -11.39 8.18 -6.21
N ASP A 48 -12.01 7.86 -5.08
CA ASP A 48 -12.79 8.79 -4.25
C ASP A 48 -11.89 9.75 -3.45
N LEU A 49 -10.62 9.39 -3.27
CA LEU A 49 -9.62 10.19 -2.56
C LEU A 49 -8.44 10.55 -3.46
N ASP A 50 -8.08 11.84 -3.49
CA ASP A 50 -6.90 12.35 -4.19
C ASP A 50 -5.68 12.35 -3.26
N ALA A 51 -4.74 11.44 -3.52
CA ALA A 51 -3.52 11.31 -2.71
C ALA A 51 -2.59 12.52 -2.76
N ARG A 52 -2.75 13.46 -3.71
CA ARG A 52 -1.93 14.69 -3.77
C ARG A 52 -2.17 15.62 -2.58
N GLY A 53 -3.30 15.46 -1.89
CA GLY A 53 -3.66 16.23 -0.70
C GLY A 53 -3.33 15.54 0.62
N LEU A 54 -2.66 14.38 0.60
CA LEU A 54 -2.23 13.69 1.82
C LEU A 54 -0.84 14.14 2.24
N ASP A 55 -0.67 14.33 3.55
CA ASP A 55 0.62 14.47 4.20
C ASP A 55 0.97 13.17 4.93
N PRO A 56 2.26 12.81 5.03
CA PRO A 56 2.67 11.66 5.84
C PRO A 56 2.40 11.93 7.33
N GLU A 57 1.95 10.89 8.05
CA GLU A 57 1.72 10.89 9.50
C GLU A 57 3.01 10.94 10.32
#